data_AF-A0A183EFS6-F1
#
_entry.id   AF-A0A183EFS6-F1
#
_cell.length_a   1.000
_cell.length_b   1.000
_cell.length_c   1.000
_cell.angle_alpha   90.00
_cell.angle_beta   90.00
_cell.angle_gamma   90.00
#
_symmetry.space_group_name_H-M   'P 1'
#
loop_
_entity.id
_entity.type
_entity.pdbx_description
1 polymer ?
#
loop_
_entity_poly.entity_id
_entity_poly.type
_entity_poly.pdbx_seq_one_letter_code
_entity_poly.pdbx_strand_id
1 'polypeptide(L)'
;MTMDLVENEAARERLNTLRKMKEQRANQINELLEARENLEENMKMSHELLNELEKVLAEVDARDRSPELEELESIALSLEDRLQRALAQIQHTSLTVRFKNSAILKCSFFKAEPILTQIGEQEADQLRERLRSIGEQWKQYEDRVREKKRRLDERFADESELNNEIELLQFW
;
A
#
# COMPACT_ATOMS: atom_id res chain seq x y z
N MET A 1 12.81 -60.45 -27.56
CA MET A 1 13.87 -59.45 -27.78
C MET A 1 13.34 -58.10 -28.26
N THR A 2 12.39 -58.02 -29.20
CA THR A 2 11.78 -56.73 -29.60
C THR A 2 10.86 -56.14 -28.53
N MET A 3 10.16 -56.98 -27.76
CA MET A 3 9.28 -56.55 -26.66
C MET A 3 10.05 -55.86 -25.52
N ASP A 4 11.20 -56.39 -25.10
CA ASP A 4 12.04 -55.78 -24.06
C ASP A 4 12.64 -54.42 -24.50
N LEU A 5 12.87 -54.24 -25.80
CA LEU A 5 13.34 -52.96 -26.36
C LEU A 5 12.22 -51.92 -26.38
N VAL A 6 11.01 -52.29 -26.80
CA VAL A 6 9.84 -51.41 -26.82
C VAL A 6 9.42 -51.01 -25.41
N GLU A 7 9.47 -51.92 -24.44
CA GLU A 7 9.20 -51.61 -23.03
C GLU A 7 10.26 -50.69 -22.41
N ASN A 8 11.53 -50.85 -22.79
CA ASN A 8 12.62 -49.98 -22.35
C ASN A 8 12.50 -48.56 -22.95
N GLU A 9 12.13 -48.45 -24.23
CA GLU A 9 11.86 -47.16 -24.88
C GLU A 9 10.66 -46.46 -24.23
N ALA A 10 9.55 -47.16 -23.99
CA ALA A 10 8.40 -46.62 -23.27
C ALA A 10 8.75 -46.20 -21.83
N ALA A 11 9.61 -46.94 -21.13
CA ALA A 11 10.10 -46.56 -19.81
C ALA A 11 10.98 -45.29 -19.85
N ARG A 12 11.81 -45.12 -20.88
CA ARG A 12 12.62 -43.91 -21.10
C ARG A 12 11.76 -42.69 -21.41
N GLU A 13 10.71 -42.85 -22.21
CA GLU A 13 9.75 -41.77 -22.48
C GLU A 13 8.99 -41.35 -21.22
N ARG A 14 8.55 -42.31 -20.40
CA ARG A 14 7.95 -42.04 -19.08
C ARG A 14 8.93 -41.33 -18.14
N LEU A 15 10.19 -41.73 -18.10
CA LEU A 15 11.21 -41.03 -17.31
C LEU A 15 11.44 -39.60 -17.79
N ASN A 16 11.48 -39.37 -19.11
CA ASN A 16 11.67 -38.04 -19.68
C ASN A 16 10.47 -37.13 -19.43
N THR A 17 9.24 -37.65 -19.51
CA THR A 17 8.03 -36.89 -19.16
C THR A 17 8.01 -36.53 -17.68
N LEU A 18 8.34 -37.48 -16.79
CA LEU A 18 8.46 -37.21 -15.35
C LEU A 18 9.53 -36.14 -15.04
N ARG A 19 10.68 -36.18 -15.73
CA ARG A 19 11.72 -35.15 -15.59
C ARG A 19 11.22 -33.77 -16.02
N LYS A 20 10.57 -33.67 -17.18
CA LYS A 20 9.96 -32.41 -17.66
C LYS A 20 8.91 -31.88 -16.70
N MET A 21 8.04 -32.74 -16.17
CA MET A 21 7.03 -32.34 -15.18
C MET A 21 7.67 -31.88 -13.88
N LYS A 22 8.76 -32.52 -13.44
CA LYS A 22 9.53 -32.10 -12.27
C LYS A 22 10.15 -30.72 -12.48
N GLU A 23 10.77 -30.48 -13.63
CA GLU A 23 11.34 -29.16 -13.98
C GLU A 23 10.27 -28.08 -14.06
N GLN A 24 9.13 -28.35 -14.70
CA GLN A 24 8.01 -27.42 -14.78
C GLN A 24 7.46 -27.06 -13.40
N ARG A 25 7.26 -28.06 -12.52
CA ARG A 25 6.83 -27.81 -11.14
C ARG A 25 7.88 -27.03 -10.34
N ALA A 26 9.17 -27.32 -10.53
CA ALA A 26 10.23 -26.57 -9.86
C ALA A 26 10.23 -25.09 -10.27
N ASN A 27 10.07 -24.81 -11.57
CA ASN A 27 9.98 -23.44 -12.07
C ASN A 27 8.74 -22.71 -11.51
N GLN A 28 7.58 -23.38 -11.49
CA GLN A 28 6.37 -22.82 -10.87
C GLN A 28 6.56 -22.47 -9.39
N ILE A 29 7.22 -23.35 -8.63
CA ILE A 29 7.51 -23.09 -7.21
C ILE A 29 8.45 -21.88 -7.07
N ASN A 30 9.48 -21.77 -7.91
CA ASN A 30 10.40 -20.63 -7.87
C ASN A 30 9.68 -19.30 -8.17
N GLU A 31 8.83 -19.27 -9.21
CA GLU A 31 8.04 -18.08 -9.55
C GLU A 31 7.14 -17.64 -8.38
N LEU A 32 6.56 -18.59 -7.64
CA LEU A 32 5.72 -18.31 -6.48
C LEU A 32 6.52 -17.81 -5.27
N LEU A 33 7.73 -18.36 -5.06
CA LEU A 33 8.63 -17.90 -4.02
C LEU A 33 9.07 -16.46 -4.28
N GLU A 34 9.48 -16.14 -5.51
CA GLU A 34 9.82 -14.77 -5.92
C GLU A 34 8.63 -13.82 -5.74
N ALA A 35 7.43 -14.23 -6.15
CA ALA A 35 6.23 -13.42 -5.98
C ALA A 35 5.89 -13.16 -4.50
N ARG A 36 6.15 -14.14 -3.62
CA ARG A 36 5.99 -14.00 -2.17
C ARG A 36 7.02 -13.06 -1.55
N GLU A 37 8.29 -13.20 -1.92
CA GLU A 37 9.36 -12.31 -1.46
C GLU A 37 9.08 -10.86 -1.86
N ASN A 38 8.72 -10.66 -3.13
CA ASN A 38 8.31 -9.37 -3.66
C ASN A 38 7.12 -8.79 -2.90
N LEU A 39 6.12 -9.60 -2.53
CA LEU A 39 4.96 -9.14 -1.77
C LEU A 39 5.33 -8.70 -0.35
N GLU A 40 6.18 -9.45 0.34
CA GLU A 40 6.63 -9.14 1.69
C GLU A 40 7.48 -7.86 1.71
N GLU A 41 8.40 -7.69 0.77
CA GLU A 41 9.20 -6.46 0.60
C GLU A 41 8.30 -5.25 0.36
N ASN A 42 7.34 -5.41 -0.53
CA ASN A 42 6.33 -4.41 -0.84
C ASN A 42 5.53 -3.98 0.41
N MET A 43 5.06 -4.93 1.22
CA MET A 43 4.36 -4.62 2.48
C MET A 43 5.25 -3.88 3.48
N LYS A 44 6.53 -4.24 3.58
CA LYS A 44 7.50 -3.53 4.42
C LYS A 44 7.66 -2.08 3.96
N MET A 45 7.84 -1.83 2.66
CA MET A 45 7.92 -0.46 2.14
C MET A 45 6.65 0.34 2.40
N SER A 46 5.46 -0.27 2.24
CA SER A 46 4.19 0.39 2.59
C SER A 46 4.16 0.80 4.07
N HIS A 47 4.63 -0.07 4.97
CA HIS A 47 4.66 0.21 6.39
C HIS A 47 5.70 1.29 6.76
N GLU A 48 6.88 1.28 6.11
CA GLU A 48 7.90 2.31 6.29
C GLU A 48 7.38 3.70 5.89
N LEU A 49 6.72 3.82 4.74
CA LEU A 49 6.10 5.07 4.30
C LEU A 49 5.01 5.56 5.27
N LEU A 50 4.21 4.65 5.84
CA LEU A 50 3.23 4.99 6.87
C LEU A 50 3.90 5.47 8.16
N ASN A 51 5.01 4.85 8.57
CA ASN A 51 5.77 5.27 9.74
C ASN A 51 6.44 6.64 9.53
N GLU A 52 6.91 6.94 8.32
CA GLU A 52 7.42 8.27 7.97
C GLU A 52 6.34 9.34 8.04
N LEU A 53 5.13 9.04 7.58
CA LEU A 53 3.96 9.90 7.72
C LEU A 53 3.61 10.15 9.19
N GLU A 54 3.60 9.09 9.99
CA GLU A 54 3.31 9.18 11.42
C GLU A 54 4.32 10.07 12.15
N LYS A 55 5.61 9.94 11.85
CA LYS A 55 6.65 10.79 12.44
C LYS A 55 6.42 12.27 12.16
N VAL A 56 6.14 12.63 10.91
CA VAL A 56 5.86 14.03 10.56
C VAL A 56 4.59 14.52 11.23
N LEU A 57 3.53 13.70 11.26
CA LEU A 57 2.31 14.06 11.99
C LEU A 57 2.55 14.28 13.48
N ALA A 58 3.35 13.41 14.11
CA ALA A 58 3.72 13.53 15.51
C ALA A 58 4.59 14.76 15.79
N GLU A 59 5.52 15.09 14.90
CA GLU A 59 6.32 16.32 14.98
C GLU A 59 5.45 17.58 14.90
N VAL A 60 4.40 17.57 14.08
CA VAL A 60 3.44 18.67 13.99
C VAL A 60 2.57 18.74 15.24
N ASP A 61 2.13 17.59 15.77
CA ASP A 61 1.29 17.52 16.98
C ASP A 61 2.06 17.90 18.26
N ALA A 62 3.37 17.66 18.31
CA ALA A 62 4.23 17.93 19.48
C ALA A 62 4.74 19.38 19.57
N ARG A 63 4.42 20.25 18.60
CA ARG A 63 4.86 21.65 18.62
C ARG A 63 4.02 22.47 19.62
N ASP A 64 4.70 23.03 20.61
CA ASP A 64 4.09 23.92 21.61
C ASP A 64 3.82 25.35 21.10
N ARG A 65 4.43 25.74 19.96
CA ARG A 65 4.28 27.07 19.36
C ARG A 65 3.33 27.00 18.18
N SER A 66 2.44 27.99 18.04
CA SER A 66 1.64 28.14 16.83
C SER A 66 2.59 28.42 15.64
N PRO A 67 2.67 27.52 14.66
CA PRO A 67 3.47 27.75 13.46
C PRO A 67 2.90 28.89 12.62
N GLU A 68 3.77 29.55 11.86
CA GLU A 68 3.40 30.57 10.89
C GLU A 68 2.64 29.92 9.71
N LEU A 69 1.82 30.70 8.99
CA LEU A 69 0.98 30.18 7.91
C LEU A 69 1.80 29.59 6.75
N GLU A 70 2.92 30.21 6.38
CA GLU A 70 3.84 29.69 5.35
C GLU A 70 4.47 28.36 5.77
N GLU A 71 4.86 28.22 7.04
CA GLU A 71 5.39 26.97 7.57
C GLU A 71 4.31 25.87 7.55
N LEU A 72 3.09 26.21 7.93
CA LEU A 72 1.93 25.31 7.90
C LEU A 72 1.61 24.81 6.49
N GLU A 73 1.65 25.70 5.50
CA GLU A 73 1.44 25.35 4.09
C GLU A 73 2.53 24.39 3.59
N SER A 74 3.80 24.67 3.90
CA SER A 74 4.92 23.80 3.51
C SER A 74 4.80 22.39 4.11
N ILE A 75 4.35 22.30 5.37
CA ILE A 75 4.12 21.04 6.07
C ILE A 75 2.93 20.30 5.46
N ALA A 76 1.84 21.00 5.14
CA ALA A 76 0.66 20.42 4.50
C ALA A 76 1.00 19.81 3.13
N LEU A 77 1.74 20.52 2.29
CA LEU A 77 2.22 20.01 1.00
C LEU A 77 3.11 18.77 1.17
N SER A 78 4.01 18.77 2.16
CA SER A 78 4.86 17.61 2.45
C SER A 78 4.05 16.39 2.91
N LEU A 79 3.04 16.60 3.76
CA LEU A 79 2.15 15.53 4.22
C LEU A 79 1.31 14.97 3.07
N GLU A 80 0.78 15.81 2.18
CA GLU A 80 0.03 15.36 1.01
C GLU A 80 0.87 14.53 0.05
N ASP A 81 2.09 14.96 -0.27
CA ASP A 81 2.99 14.20 -1.15
C ASP A 81 3.33 12.83 -0.55
N ARG A 82 3.68 12.77 0.74
CA ARG A 82 3.95 11.50 1.43
C ARG A 82 2.71 10.59 1.47
N LEU A 83 1.52 11.15 1.63
CA LEU A 83 0.26 10.41 1.66
C LEU A 83 -0.08 9.81 0.29
N GLN A 84 0.18 10.56 -0.78
CA GLN A 84 0.07 10.06 -2.16
C GLN A 84 1.09 8.98 -2.47
N ARG A 85 2.35 9.13 -2.04
CA ARG A 85 3.38 8.09 -2.20
C ARG A 85 3.02 6.80 -1.46
N ALA A 86 2.56 6.92 -0.21
CA ALA A 86 2.08 5.78 0.57
C ALA A 86 0.88 5.10 -0.12
N LEU A 87 -0.07 5.88 -0.66
CA LEU A 87 -1.20 5.35 -1.42
C LEU A 87 -0.76 4.62 -2.68
N ALA A 88 0.13 5.21 -3.48
CA ALA A 88 0.63 4.61 -4.71
C ALA A 88 1.35 3.28 -4.41
N GLN A 89 2.15 3.25 -3.35
CA GLN A 89 2.80 2.04 -2.89
C GLN A 89 1.75 1.01 -2.42
N ILE A 90 0.81 1.38 -1.56
CA ILE A 90 -0.26 0.47 -1.11
C ILE A 90 -1.08 -0.07 -2.30
N GLN A 91 -1.36 0.75 -3.31
CA GLN A 91 -2.03 0.31 -4.55
C GLN A 91 -1.18 -0.65 -5.37
N HIS A 92 0.15 -0.48 -5.36
CA HIS A 92 1.08 -1.40 -5.98
C HIS A 92 1.13 -2.76 -5.25
N THR A 93 0.92 -2.76 -3.93
CA THR A 93 1.02 -3.94 -3.06
C THR A 93 -0.30 -4.67 -2.80
N SER A 94 -1.45 -4.00 -2.93
CA SER A 94 -2.72 -4.49 -2.39
C SER A 94 -3.49 -5.47 -3.28
N LEU A 95 -4.02 -6.47 -2.58
CA LEU A 95 -4.94 -7.52 -2.97
C LEU A 95 -6.38 -7.03 -2.98
N THR A 96 -7.20 -7.58 -3.88
CA THR A 96 -8.66 -7.44 -3.85
C THR A 96 -9.24 -8.04 -2.55
N VAL A 97 -9.50 -7.22 -1.54
CA VAL A 97 -10.40 -7.58 -0.43
C VAL A 97 -11.72 -6.86 -0.65
N ARG A 98 -12.76 -7.60 -1.08
CA ARG A 98 -14.13 -7.09 -1.12
C ARG A 98 -14.63 -6.86 0.31
N PHE A 99 -14.49 -5.65 0.83
CA PHE A 99 -15.20 -5.23 2.02
C PHE A 99 -16.64 -4.85 1.65
N LYS A 100 -17.60 -5.66 2.09
CA LYS A 100 -19.00 -5.24 2.18
C LYS A 100 -19.08 -4.22 3.30
N ASN A 101 -19.45 -2.97 2.98
CA ASN A 101 -19.74 -1.86 3.89
C ASN A 101 -18.62 -0.82 4.10
N SER A 102 -18.08 -0.26 3.03
CA SER A 102 -17.85 1.20 2.93
C SER A 102 -17.59 1.57 1.48
N ALA A 103 -18.18 2.66 1.01
CA ALA A 103 -18.28 2.96 -0.41
C ALA A 103 -16.99 3.50 -1.08
N ILE A 104 -15.80 3.45 -0.44
CA ILE A 104 -14.65 4.29 -0.89
C ILE A 104 -13.33 3.53 -1.10
N LEU A 105 -13.35 2.21 -1.30
CA LEU A 105 -12.22 1.52 -1.94
C LEU A 105 -12.72 0.58 -3.03
N LYS A 106 -13.36 1.16 -4.07
CA LYS A 106 -13.53 0.52 -5.38
C LYS A 106 -12.19 0.55 -6.17
N CYS A 107 -11.10 0.11 -5.56
CA CYS A 107 -9.84 -0.11 -6.27
C CYS A 107 -9.68 -1.61 -6.51
N SER A 108 -10.06 -2.01 -7.71
CA SER A 108 -9.98 -3.35 -8.29
C SER A 108 -8.56 -3.69 -8.72
N PHE A 109 -7.77 -4.49 -7.99
CA PHE A 109 -6.39 -4.81 -8.39
C PHE A 109 -5.91 -6.24 -8.05
N PHE A 110 -5.36 -6.91 -9.07
CA PHE A 110 -5.40 -8.37 -9.32
C PHE A 110 -4.01 -9.06 -9.27
N LYS A 111 -3.09 -8.65 -8.38
CA LYS A 111 -1.67 -9.13 -8.46
C LYS A 111 -1.25 -10.25 -7.50
N ALA A 112 -1.89 -10.45 -6.35
CA ALA A 112 -1.46 -11.47 -5.36
C ALA A 112 -2.46 -12.63 -5.14
N GLU A 113 -3.58 -12.65 -5.88
CA GLU A 113 -4.54 -13.76 -5.90
C GLU A 113 -3.93 -15.14 -6.27
N PRO A 114 -2.91 -15.23 -7.15
CA PRO A 114 -2.23 -16.52 -7.40
C PRO A 114 -1.39 -17.02 -6.22
N ILE A 115 -0.99 -16.15 -5.28
CA ILE A 115 -0.21 -16.52 -4.09
C ILE A 115 -1.17 -16.97 -2.97
N LEU A 116 -2.24 -16.21 -2.74
CA LEU A 116 -3.24 -16.53 -1.70
C LEU A 116 -3.97 -17.87 -1.92
N THR A 117 -4.16 -18.27 -3.17
CA THR A 117 -4.82 -19.55 -3.52
C THR A 117 -3.92 -20.77 -3.33
N GLN A 118 -2.61 -20.56 -3.16
CA GLN A 118 -1.60 -21.62 -3.05
C GLN A 118 -1.00 -21.75 -1.65
N ILE A 119 -1.33 -20.82 -0.77
CA ILE A 119 -0.91 -20.79 0.63
C ILE A 119 -2.03 -21.39 1.51
N GLY A 120 -1.66 -21.95 2.67
CA GLY A 120 -2.62 -22.45 3.64
C GLY A 120 -3.59 -21.35 4.11
N GLU A 121 -4.86 -21.72 4.34
CA GLU A 121 -5.93 -20.76 4.68
C GLU A 121 -5.58 -19.84 5.85
N GLN A 122 -4.90 -20.37 6.88
CA GLN A 122 -4.44 -19.59 8.04
C GLN A 122 -3.40 -18.51 7.68
N GLU A 123 -2.44 -18.83 6.82
CA GLU A 123 -1.41 -17.88 6.37
C GLU A 123 -2.00 -16.84 5.41
N ALA A 124 -2.95 -17.25 4.56
CA ALA A 124 -3.69 -16.35 3.68
C ALA A 124 -4.52 -15.33 4.49
N ASP A 125 -5.14 -15.75 5.58
CA ASP A 125 -5.91 -14.87 6.46
C ASP A 125 -5.03 -13.89 7.24
N GLN A 126 -3.88 -14.33 7.75
CA GLN A 126 -2.89 -13.43 8.37
C GLN A 126 -2.42 -12.35 7.37
N LEU A 127 -2.17 -12.74 6.12
CA LEU A 127 -1.72 -11.81 5.09
C LEU A 127 -2.82 -10.80 4.69
N ARG A 128 -4.08 -11.24 4.64
CA ARG A 128 -5.24 -10.36 4.47
C ARG A 128 -5.39 -9.38 5.63
N GLU A 129 -5.19 -9.82 6.86
CA GLU A 129 -5.27 -8.98 8.05
C GLU A 129 -4.17 -7.90 8.04
N ARG A 130 -2.93 -8.26 7.70
CA ARG A 130 -1.83 -7.28 7.56
C ARG A 130 -2.09 -6.22 6.48
N LEU A 131 -2.62 -6.63 5.32
CA LEU A 131 -2.98 -5.66 4.27
C LEU A 131 -4.14 -4.77 4.69
N ARG A 132 -5.10 -5.35 5.40
CA ARG A 132 -6.22 -4.59 5.97
C ARG A 132 -5.73 -3.55 6.97
N SER A 133 -4.84 -3.91 7.89
CA SER A 133 -4.31 -2.98 8.88
C SER A 133 -3.54 -1.83 8.23
N ILE A 134 -2.75 -2.11 7.18
CA ILE A 134 -2.05 -1.07 6.40
C ILE A 134 -3.06 -0.10 5.75
N GLY A 135 -4.12 -0.64 5.14
CA GLY A 135 -5.18 0.19 4.54
C GLY A 135 -5.96 1.03 5.56
N GLU A 136 -6.28 0.46 6.72
CA GLU A 136 -6.95 1.17 7.82
C GLU A 136 -6.06 2.27 8.42
N GLN A 137 -4.76 2.02 8.61
CA GLN A 137 -3.79 3.02 9.06
C GLN A 137 -3.68 4.18 8.07
N TRP A 138 -3.55 3.86 6.77
CA TRP A 138 -3.53 4.88 5.72
C TRP A 138 -4.79 5.76 5.76
N LYS A 139 -5.97 5.15 5.93
CA LYS A 139 -7.24 5.86 6.03
C LYS A 139 -7.27 6.82 7.22
N GLN A 140 -6.80 6.36 8.38
CA GLN A 140 -6.71 7.20 9.58
C GLN A 140 -5.79 8.41 9.36
N TYR A 141 -4.65 8.21 8.68
CA TYR A 141 -3.75 9.31 8.35
C TYR A 141 -4.34 10.25 7.29
N GLU A 142 -5.05 9.73 6.29
CA GLU A 142 -5.81 10.54 5.32
C GLU A 142 -6.80 11.47 6.02
N ASP A 143 -7.61 10.94 6.93
CA ASP A 143 -8.62 11.72 7.63
C ASP A 143 -7.97 12.78 8.55
N ARG A 144 -6.86 12.45 9.23
CA ARG A 144 -6.10 13.42 10.07
C ARG A 144 -5.47 14.53 9.24
N VAL A 145 -4.87 14.21 8.10
CA VAL A 145 -4.28 15.22 7.20
C VAL A 145 -5.37 16.11 6.60
N ARG A 146 -6.51 15.55 6.19
CA ARG A 146 -7.65 16.31 5.66
C ARG A 146 -8.21 17.30 6.70
N GLU A 147 -8.37 16.86 7.94
CA GLU A 147 -8.83 17.73 9.03
C GLU A 147 -7.84 18.86 9.32
N LYS A 148 -6.53 18.58 9.33
CA LYS A 148 -5.50 19.61 9.50
C LYS A 148 -5.50 20.63 8.36
N LYS A 149 -5.64 20.16 7.11
CA LYS A 149 -5.75 21.03 5.93
C LYS A 149 -6.97 21.94 6.01
N ARG A 150 -8.13 21.39 6.38
CA ARG A 150 -9.36 22.18 6.56
C ARG A 150 -9.17 23.31 7.57
N ARG A 151 -8.54 23.05 8.72
CA ARG A 151 -8.26 24.10 9.72
C ARG A 151 -7.29 25.16 9.22
N LEU A 152 -6.36 24.78 8.36
CA LEU A 152 -5.41 25.69 7.72
C LEU A 152 -6.14 26.57 6.69
N ASP A 153 -7.05 26.01 5.90
CA ASP A 153 -7.91 26.76 4.99
C ASP A 153 -8.81 27.76 5.74
N GLU A 154 -9.38 27.35 6.89
CA GLU A 154 -10.15 28.23 7.79
C GLU A 154 -9.28 29.41 8.29
N ARG A 155 -8.03 29.15 8.71
CA ARG A 155 -7.11 30.22 9.15
C ARG A 155 -6.72 31.19 8.03
N PHE A 156 -6.57 30.71 6.79
CA PHE A 156 -6.30 31.59 5.65
C PHE A 156 -7.49 32.51 5.35
N ALA A 157 -8.72 32.00 5.52
CA ALA A 157 -9.91 32.83 5.37
C ALA A 157 -9.95 33.93 6.45
N ASP A 158 -9.69 33.57 7.72
CA ASP A 158 -9.64 34.52 8.84
C ASP A 158 -8.58 35.62 8.61
N GLU A 159 -7.37 35.26 8.15
CA GLU A 159 -6.30 36.23 7.87
C GLU A 159 -6.66 37.15 6.69
N SER A 160 -7.31 36.62 5.66
CA SER A 160 -7.78 37.44 4.53
C SER A 160 -8.84 38.45 4.96
N GLU A 161 -9.79 38.06 5.82
CA GLU A 161 -10.79 38.97 6.39
C GLU A 161 -10.11 40.08 7.20
N LEU A 162 -9.16 39.71 8.06
CA LEU A 162 -8.42 40.65 8.90
C LEU A 162 -7.59 41.64 8.07
N ASN A 163 -6.93 41.18 7.00
CA ASN A 163 -6.21 42.06 6.07
C ASN A 163 -7.15 43.04 5.36
N ASN A 164 -8.33 42.59 4.91
CA ASN A 164 -9.32 43.47 4.31
C ASN A 164 -9.80 44.56 5.29
N GLU A 165 -10.01 44.22 6.56
CA GLU A 165 -10.37 45.19 7.60
C GLU A 165 -9.25 46.19 7.88
N ILE A 166 -7.99 45.74 7.90
CA ILE A 166 -6.82 46.62 8.06
C ILE A 166 -6.70 47.56 6.87
N GLU A 167 -6.86 47.08 5.64
CA GLU A 167 -6.82 47.91 4.43
C GLU A 167 -7.92 48.98 4.45
N LEU A 168 -9.14 48.61 4.87
CA LEU A 168 -10.22 49.57 5.10
C LEU A 168 -9.80 50.62 6.13
N LEU A 169 -9.30 50.22 7.29
CA LEU A 169 -8.85 51.15 8.33
C LEU A 169 -7.69 52.05 7.90
N GLN A 170 -6.78 51.58 7.04
CA GLN A 170 -5.70 52.38 6.47
C GLN A 170 -6.18 53.36 5.41
N PHE A 171 -7.27 53.03 4.70
CA PHE A 171 -7.91 53.91 3.73
C PHE A 171 -8.62 55.10 4.39
N TRP A 172 -9.23 54.88 5.56
CA TRP A 172 -9.91 55.90 6.36
C TRP A 172 -8.94 56.86 7.06
#